data_AF-A0A924VYY6-F1
#
_entry.id   AF-A0A924VYY6-F1
#
_cell.length_a   1.000
_cell.length_b   1.000
_cell.length_c   1.000
_cell.angle_alpha   90.00
_cell.angle_beta   90.00
_cell.angle_gamma   90.00
#
_symmetry.space_group_name_H-M   'P 1'
#
loop_
_entity.id
_entity.type
_entity.pdbx_description
1 polymer ?
#
loop_
_entity_poly.entity_id
_entity_poly.type
_entity_poly.pdbx_seq_one_letter_code
_entity_poly.pdbx_strand_id
1 'polypeptide(L)'
;MRRLLKFLHTLGAAGLMGAAAALAIILILTPAAIGTAGYAPILVATSKIAAWIISPSIVLTIVTGLLAMLANPAFQDVGWVWAKAATGILILQAGLHVLGPIQEEAKRAAGALAGGSDPANAARLLEAEVNTLWVLLAVSVANIALGVWRPRFPEYPV
;
A
#
# COMPACT_ATOMS: atom_id res chain seq x y z
N MET A 1 8.18 -3.96 25.62
CA MET A 1 7.83 -4.59 24.33
C MET A 1 6.52 -4.09 23.72
N ARG A 2 5.35 -4.23 24.40
CA ARG A 2 4.02 -3.87 23.82
C ARG A 2 3.90 -2.44 23.25
N ARG A 3 4.44 -1.44 23.96
CA ARG A 3 4.42 -0.03 23.51
C ARG A 3 5.25 0.19 22.25
N LEU A 4 6.43 -0.44 22.16
CA LEU A 4 7.31 -0.35 20.98
C LEU A 4 6.64 -0.97 19.76
N LEU A 5 6.08 -2.19 19.88
CA LEU A 5 5.36 -2.84 18.78
C LEU A 5 4.18 -1.99 18.30
N LYS A 6 3.40 -1.43 19.22
CA LYS A 6 2.31 -0.51 18.88
C LYS A 6 2.81 0.75 18.15
N PHE A 7 3.89 1.37 18.64
CA PHE A 7 4.49 2.54 18.02
C PHE A 7 4.96 2.24 16.60
N LEU A 8 5.76 1.19 16.41
CA LEU A 8 6.30 0.80 15.10
C LEU A 8 5.20 0.42 14.11
N HIS A 9 4.17 -0.32 14.56
CA HIS A 9 3.03 -0.67 13.73
C HIS A 9 2.26 0.58 13.27
N THR A 10 2.07 1.55 14.17
CA THR A 10 1.40 2.82 13.85
C THR A 10 2.23 3.66 12.88
N LEU A 11 3.54 3.70 13.07
CA LEU A 11 4.48 4.40 12.18
C LEU A 11 4.46 3.79 10.77
N GLY A 12 4.53 2.46 10.67
CA GLY A 12 4.43 1.74 9.40
C GLY A 12 3.08 2.00 8.71
N ALA A 13 1.97 1.92 9.44
CA ALA A 13 0.64 2.16 8.87
C ALA A 13 0.50 3.61 8.35
N ALA A 14 1.00 4.60 9.11
CA ALA A 14 1.00 5.99 8.69
C ALA A 14 1.85 6.23 7.43
N GLY A 15 3.05 5.64 7.38
CA GLY A 15 3.94 5.71 6.22
C GLY A 15 3.31 5.08 4.98
N LEU A 16 2.69 3.90 5.13
CA LEU A 16 2.01 3.21 4.05
C LEU A 16 0.83 4.02 3.49
N MET A 17 -0.09 4.43 4.35
CA MET A 17 -1.30 5.15 3.91
C MET A 17 -0.97 6.54 3.37
N GLY A 18 -0.04 7.27 4.00
CA GLY A 18 0.39 8.57 3.53
C GLY A 18 1.05 8.51 2.14
N ALA A 19 1.95 7.53 1.94
CA ALA A 19 2.59 7.34 0.65
C ALA A 19 1.60 6.85 -0.43
N ALA A 20 0.70 5.93 -0.09
CA ALA A 20 -0.32 5.46 -1.02
C ALA A 20 -1.26 6.59 -1.48
N ALA A 21 -1.70 7.45 -0.56
CA ALA A 21 -2.51 8.61 -0.89
C ALA A 21 -1.74 9.62 -1.77
N ALA A 22 -0.49 9.91 -1.43
CA ALA A 22 0.35 10.79 -2.24
C ALA A 22 0.57 10.23 -3.66
N LEU A 23 0.86 8.93 -3.79
CA LEU A 23 0.99 8.26 -5.08
C LEU A 23 -0.32 8.32 -5.87
N ALA A 24 -1.47 8.09 -5.25
CA ALA A 24 -2.75 8.15 -5.95
C ALA A 24 -2.94 9.52 -6.61
N ILE A 25 -2.68 10.60 -5.87
CA ILE A 25 -2.76 11.97 -6.41
C ILE A 25 -1.73 12.21 -7.51
N ILE A 26 -0.48 11.80 -7.30
CA ILE A 26 0.56 11.95 -8.34
C ILE A 26 0.13 11.24 -9.62
N LEU A 27 -0.29 9.98 -9.53
CA LEU A 27 -0.67 9.16 -10.69
C LEU A 27 -1.94 9.66 -11.40
N ILE A 28 -2.88 10.29 -10.67
CA ILE A 28 -4.04 10.98 -11.29
C ILE A 28 -3.59 12.14 -12.17
N LEU A 29 -2.52 12.85 -11.80
CA LEU A 29 -2.02 14.03 -12.51
C LEU A 29 -1.01 13.67 -13.62
N THR A 30 -0.35 12.52 -13.52
CA THR A 30 0.67 12.05 -14.47
C THR A 30 0.23 12.00 -15.94
N PRO A 31 -1.01 11.62 -16.31
CA PRO A 31 -1.43 11.56 -17.71
C PRO A 31 -1.20 12.86 -18.50
N ALA A 32 -1.33 14.01 -17.85
CA ALA A 32 -1.10 15.32 -18.48
C ALA A 32 0.38 15.56 -18.86
N ALA A 33 1.31 14.83 -18.23
CA ALA A 33 2.73 14.94 -18.50
C ALA A 33 3.22 13.95 -19.57
N ILE A 34 2.41 12.97 -19.99
CA ILE A 34 2.82 11.94 -20.97
C ILE A 34 3.30 12.60 -22.27
N GLY A 35 4.45 12.16 -22.77
CA GLY A 35 5.07 12.72 -23.99
C GLY A 35 5.84 14.04 -23.77
N THR A 36 5.83 14.59 -22.56
CA THR A 36 6.63 15.77 -22.21
C THR A 36 7.92 15.39 -21.49
N ALA A 37 8.87 16.32 -21.38
CA ALA A 37 10.09 16.14 -20.58
C ALA A 37 9.82 15.89 -19.08
N GLY A 38 8.61 16.24 -18.59
CA GLY A 38 8.22 16.04 -17.19
C GLY A 38 7.80 14.60 -16.86
N TYR A 39 7.52 13.75 -17.85
CA TYR A 39 6.98 12.39 -17.62
C TYR A 39 7.96 11.48 -16.87
N ALA A 40 9.19 11.36 -17.36
CA ALA A 40 10.18 10.46 -16.79
C ALA A 40 10.57 10.82 -15.34
N PRO A 41 10.82 12.10 -14.98
CA PRO A 41 11.05 12.49 -13.59
C PRO A 41 9.91 12.12 -12.63
N ILE A 42 8.65 12.23 -13.06
CA ILE A 42 7.49 11.84 -12.25
C ILE A 42 7.54 10.34 -11.93
N LEU A 43 7.79 9.50 -12.94
CA LEU A 43 7.87 8.05 -12.73
C LEU A 43 9.06 7.61 -11.89
N VAL A 44 10.20 8.30 -12.01
CA VAL A 44 11.34 8.08 -11.12
C VAL A 44 10.95 8.43 -9.68
N ALA A 45 10.25 9.54 -9.46
CA ALA A 45 9.80 9.92 -8.12
C ALA A 45 8.82 8.89 -7.53
N THR A 46 7.83 8.42 -8.30
CA THR A 46 6.87 7.40 -7.85
C THR A 46 7.57 6.08 -7.52
N SER A 47 8.54 5.66 -8.36
CA SER A 47 9.41 4.51 -8.12
C SER A 47 10.19 4.62 -6.81
N LYS A 48 10.72 5.81 -6.49
CA LYS A 48 11.46 6.03 -5.24
C LYS A 48 10.53 6.03 -4.03
N ILE A 49 9.34 6.62 -4.11
CA ILE A 49 8.34 6.56 -3.03
C ILE A 49 7.93 5.11 -2.75
N ALA A 50 7.66 4.35 -3.82
CA ALA A 50 7.37 2.93 -3.77
C ALA A 50 8.48 2.14 -3.04
N ALA A 51 9.73 2.29 -3.48
CA ALA A 51 10.86 1.54 -2.93
C ALA A 51 11.25 1.96 -1.50
N TRP A 52 11.22 3.26 -1.19
CA TRP A 52 11.79 3.80 0.05
C TRP A 52 10.78 4.16 1.13
N ILE A 53 9.49 4.22 0.80
CA ILE A 53 8.44 4.53 1.78
C ILE A 53 7.44 3.39 1.88
N ILE A 54 6.83 2.97 0.77
CA ILE A 54 5.81 1.91 0.79
C ILE A 54 6.40 0.58 1.24
N SER A 55 7.46 0.09 0.58
CA SER A 55 8.07 -1.20 0.91
C SER A 55 8.49 -1.33 2.39
N PRO A 56 9.28 -0.40 2.97
CA PRO A 56 9.63 -0.51 4.39
C PRO A 56 8.41 -0.35 5.31
N SER A 57 7.42 0.46 4.93
CA SER A 57 6.19 0.63 5.71
C SER A 57 5.35 -0.65 5.77
N ILE A 58 5.23 -1.38 4.65
CA ILE A 58 4.56 -2.69 4.59
C ILE A 58 5.26 -3.67 5.51
N VAL A 59 6.58 -3.82 5.36
CA VAL A 59 7.38 -4.75 6.18
C VAL A 59 7.23 -4.40 7.67
N LEU A 60 7.39 -3.13 8.02
CA LEU A 60 7.30 -2.68 9.41
C LEU A 60 5.91 -2.96 9.99
N THR A 61 4.84 -2.66 9.26
CA THR A 61 3.45 -2.86 9.70
C THR A 61 3.16 -4.34 9.93
N ILE A 62 3.53 -5.20 8.99
CA ILE A 62 3.21 -6.64 9.04
C ILE A 62 4.00 -7.33 10.13
N VAL A 63 5.33 -7.15 10.15
CA VAL A 63 6.20 -7.80 11.14
C VAL A 63 5.76 -7.44 12.55
N THR A 64 5.52 -6.14 12.80
CA THR A 64 5.10 -5.69 14.14
C THR A 64 3.68 -6.11 14.49
N GLY A 65 2.78 -6.22 13.51
CA GLY A 65 1.42 -6.73 13.70
C GLY A 65 1.41 -8.21 14.12
N LEU A 66 2.17 -9.04 13.41
CA LEU A 66 2.32 -10.47 13.72
C LEU A 66 3.00 -10.68 15.07
N LEU A 67 4.08 -9.93 15.37
CA LEU A 67 4.74 -9.98 16.67
C LEU A 67 3.80 -9.53 17.80
N ALA A 68 2.89 -8.58 17.55
CA ALA A 68 1.90 -8.16 18.54
C ALA A 68 0.87 -9.26 18.84
N MET A 69 0.45 -10.05 17.84
CA MET A 69 -0.40 -11.23 18.04
C MET A 69 0.33 -12.34 18.80
N LEU A 70 1.62 -12.57 18.49
CA LEU A 70 2.43 -13.58 19.18
C LEU A 70 2.67 -13.20 20.66
N ALA A 71 2.93 -11.93 20.94
CA ALA A 71 3.20 -11.44 22.29
C ALA A 71 1.93 -11.30 23.18
N ASN A 72 0.73 -11.56 22.63
CA ASN A 72 -0.55 -11.47 23.31
C ASN A 72 -1.44 -12.68 22.97
N PRO A 73 -1.31 -13.82 23.66
CA PRO A 73 -2.11 -15.01 23.38
C PRO A 73 -3.62 -14.74 23.37
N ALA A 74 -4.12 -13.87 24.25
CA ALA A 74 -5.53 -13.46 24.30
C ALA A 74 -6.05 -12.78 23.00
N PHE A 75 -5.17 -12.35 22.09
CA PHE A 75 -5.58 -11.85 20.77
C PHE A 75 -5.92 -12.98 19.79
N GLN A 76 -5.46 -14.20 20.04
CA GLN A 76 -5.66 -15.33 19.14
C GLN A 76 -7.09 -15.90 19.27
N ASP A 77 -7.77 -15.65 20.39
CA ASP A 77 -9.11 -16.18 20.67
C ASP A 77 -10.25 -15.24 20.22
N VAL A 78 -9.94 -14.06 19.67
CA VAL A 78 -10.94 -13.04 19.31
C VAL A 78 -11.03 -12.83 17.80
N GLY A 79 -12.23 -13.02 17.24
CA GLY A 79 -12.44 -13.01 15.78
C GLY A 79 -12.08 -11.69 15.07
N TRP A 80 -12.23 -10.53 15.71
CA TRP A 80 -11.86 -9.24 15.09
C TRP A 80 -10.36 -9.14 14.79
N VAL A 81 -9.51 -9.82 15.57
CA VAL A 81 -8.06 -9.87 15.32
C VAL A 81 -7.79 -10.64 14.04
N TRP A 82 -8.48 -11.75 13.80
CA TRP A 82 -8.35 -12.54 12.58
C TRP A 82 -8.90 -11.80 11.35
N ALA A 83 -10.03 -11.10 11.47
CA ALA A 83 -10.52 -10.23 10.39
C ALA A 83 -9.52 -9.10 10.07
N LYS A 84 -8.87 -8.53 11.10
CA LYS A 84 -7.80 -7.55 10.91
C LYS A 84 -6.56 -8.16 10.28
N ALA A 85 -6.17 -9.38 10.64
CA ALA A 85 -5.06 -10.07 10.01
C ALA A 85 -5.35 -10.36 8.53
N ALA A 86 -6.57 -10.84 8.21
CA ALA A 86 -7.00 -11.10 6.83
C ALA A 86 -6.96 -9.84 5.95
N THR A 87 -7.48 -8.72 6.46
CA THR A 87 -7.36 -7.43 5.75
C THR A 87 -5.90 -6.97 5.64
N GLY A 88 -5.03 -7.31 6.60
CA GLY A 88 -3.59 -7.10 6.51
C GLY A 88 -2.92 -7.87 5.35
N ILE A 89 -3.38 -9.09 5.08
CA ILE A 89 -2.92 -9.89 3.92
C ILE A 89 -3.36 -9.23 2.60
N LEU A 90 -4.59 -8.72 2.54
CA LEU A 90 -5.07 -7.98 1.36
C LEU A 90 -4.24 -6.72 1.11
N ILE A 91 -3.90 -5.98 2.17
CA ILE A 91 -3.04 -4.79 2.08
C ILE A 91 -1.63 -5.17 1.60
N LEU A 92 -1.05 -6.27 2.10
CA LEU A 92 0.23 -6.79 1.60
C LEU A 92 0.16 -7.10 0.10
N GLN A 93 -0.86 -7.84 -0.32
CA GLN A 93 -1.02 -8.25 -1.72
C GLN A 93 -1.18 -7.04 -2.64
N ALA A 94 -2.07 -6.11 -2.29
CA ALA A 94 -2.28 -4.88 -3.06
C ALA A 94 -1.01 -4.00 -3.08
N GLY A 95 -0.31 -3.90 -1.94
CA GLY A 95 0.95 -3.15 -1.84
C GLY A 95 2.02 -3.74 -2.76
N LEU A 96 2.22 -5.06 -2.75
CA LEU A 96 3.17 -5.72 -3.66
C LEU A 96 2.78 -5.60 -5.13
N HIS A 97 1.47 -5.64 -5.43
CA HIS A 97 0.96 -5.46 -6.79
C HIS A 97 1.35 -4.08 -7.36
N VAL A 98 1.14 -3.01 -6.60
CA VAL A 98 1.43 -1.63 -7.03
C VAL A 98 2.93 -1.38 -7.28
N LEU A 99 3.82 -2.08 -6.56
CA LEU A 99 5.27 -1.87 -6.67
C LEU A 99 5.82 -2.26 -8.06
N GLY A 100 5.31 -3.35 -8.64
CA GLY A 100 5.85 -3.90 -9.89
C GLY A 100 5.65 -2.97 -11.09
N PRO A 101 4.39 -2.65 -11.46
CA PRO A 101 4.08 -1.82 -12.61
C PRO A 101 4.72 -0.42 -12.54
N ILE A 102 4.73 0.23 -11.37
CA ILE A 102 5.35 1.54 -11.19
C ILE A 102 6.86 1.48 -11.47
N GLN A 103 7.55 0.45 -10.97
CA GLN A 103 8.99 0.28 -11.19
C GLN A 103 9.31 -0.05 -12.66
N GLU A 104 8.50 -0.90 -13.29
CA GLU A 104 8.69 -1.25 -14.71
C GLU A 104 8.39 -0.08 -15.65
N GLU A 105 7.36 0.72 -15.35
CA GLU A 105 7.05 1.96 -16.08
C GLU A 105 8.20 2.98 -15.94
N ALA A 106 8.77 3.14 -14.75
CA ALA A 106 9.92 4.03 -14.54
C ALA A 106 11.15 3.58 -15.35
N LYS A 107 11.43 2.28 -15.42
CA LYS A 107 12.50 1.73 -16.27
C LYS A 107 12.22 1.96 -17.75
N ARG A 108 10.97 1.71 -18.20
CA ARG A 108 10.55 1.94 -19.59
C ARG A 108 10.65 3.41 -19.96
N ALA A 109 10.22 4.33 -19.12
CA ALA A 109 10.33 5.76 -19.40
C ALA A 109 11.80 6.24 -19.48
N ALA A 110 12.70 5.65 -18.68
CA ALA A 110 14.13 5.89 -18.80
C ALA A 110 14.70 5.36 -20.14
N GLY A 111 14.19 4.24 -20.64
CA GLY A 111 14.59 3.65 -21.92
C GLY A 111 13.90 4.24 -23.16
N ALA A 112 12.66 4.72 -23.04
CA ALA A 112 11.81 5.22 -24.14
C ALA A 112 12.25 6.59 -24.67
N LEU A 113 13.21 7.26 -24.03
CA LEU A 113 14.01 8.31 -24.68
C LEU A 113 14.70 7.80 -25.97
N ALA A 114 14.73 6.48 -26.21
CA ALA A 114 15.24 5.84 -27.43
C ALA A 114 14.17 5.35 -28.44
N GLY A 115 12.86 5.44 -28.16
CA GLY A 115 11.82 4.96 -29.08
C GLY A 115 10.40 5.10 -28.53
N GLY A 116 9.51 5.73 -29.31
CA GLY A 116 8.21 6.26 -28.89
C GLY A 116 7.38 5.38 -27.94
N SER A 117 6.90 5.98 -26.86
CA SER A 117 5.95 5.36 -25.93
C SER A 117 4.52 5.45 -26.49
N ASP A 118 3.68 4.42 -26.27
CA ASP A 118 2.23 4.48 -26.52
C ASP A 118 1.55 5.23 -25.36
N PRO A 119 1.11 6.49 -25.57
CA PRO A 119 0.55 7.31 -24.50
C PRO A 119 -0.76 6.76 -23.96
N ALA A 120 -1.57 6.14 -24.81
CA ALA A 120 -2.88 5.62 -24.43
C ALA A 120 -2.73 4.38 -23.53
N ASN A 121 -1.74 3.53 -23.82
CA ASN A 121 -1.45 2.39 -22.96
C ASN A 121 -0.88 2.83 -21.60
N ALA A 122 0.02 3.80 -21.59
CA ALA A 122 0.56 4.36 -20.34
C ALA A 122 -0.56 4.95 -19.46
N ALA A 123 -1.48 5.73 -20.02
CA ALA A 123 -2.60 6.31 -19.28
C ALA A 123 -3.50 5.24 -18.62
N ARG A 124 -3.84 4.17 -19.36
CA ARG A 124 -4.66 3.07 -18.82
C ARG A 124 -3.97 2.32 -17.67
N LEU A 125 -2.66 2.10 -17.78
CA LEU A 125 -1.89 1.47 -16.70
C LEU A 125 -1.92 2.33 -15.44
N LEU A 126 -1.68 3.64 -15.57
CA LEU A 126 -1.70 4.58 -14.44
C LEU A 126 -3.08 4.62 -13.76
N GLU A 127 -4.17 4.60 -14.53
CA GLU A 127 -5.53 4.56 -13.99
C GLU A 127 -5.80 3.29 -13.16
N ALA A 128 -5.34 2.12 -13.63
CA ALA A 128 -5.45 0.87 -12.88
C ALA A 128 -4.68 0.92 -11.54
N GLU A 129 -3.51 1.55 -11.52
CA GLU A 129 -2.73 1.75 -10.28
C GLU A 129 -3.45 2.70 -9.31
N VAL A 130 -4.06 3.79 -9.81
CA VAL A 130 -4.87 4.71 -8.99
C VAL A 130 -6.02 3.96 -8.31
N ASN A 131 -6.75 3.13 -9.05
CA ASN A 131 -7.85 2.34 -8.49
C ASN A 131 -7.35 1.37 -7.41
N THR A 132 -6.22 0.70 -7.66
CA THR A 132 -5.60 -0.20 -6.68
C THR A 132 -5.18 0.53 -5.41
N LEU A 133 -4.61 1.74 -5.54
CA LEU A 133 -4.24 2.58 -4.39
C LEU A 133 -5.45 2.99 -3.55
N TRP A 134 -6.57 3.36 -4.18
CA TRP A 134 -7.81 3.67 -3.46
C TRP A 134 -8.39 2.47 -2.74
N VAL A 135 -8.38 1.28 -3.37
CA VAL A 135 -8.79 0.03 -2.72
C VAL A 135 -7.88 -0.27 -1.52
N LEU A 136 -6.56 -0.15 -1.68
CA LEU A 136 -5.59 -0.34 -0.60
C LEU A 136 -5.86 0.61 0.57
N LEU A 137 -6.16 1.88 0.30
CA LEU A 137 -6.51 2.87 1.32
C LEU A 137 -7.81 2.50 2.04
N ALA A 138 -8.85 2.12 1.30
CA ALA A 138 -10.14 1.72 1.88
C ALA A 138 -10.00 0.49 2.80
N VAL A 139 -9.28 -0.54 2.35
CA VAL A 139 -8.99 -1.73 3.16
C VAL A 139 -8.12 -1.37 4.37
N SER A 140 -7.18 -0.45 4.23
CA SER A 140 -6.36 0.04 5.37
C SER A 140 -7.20 0.76 6.42
N VAL A 141 -8.17 1.59 6.01
CA VAL A 141 -9.11 2.24 6.93
C VAL A 141 -9.95 1.19 7.65
N ALA A 142 -10.50 0.20 6.93
CA ALA A 142 -11.24 -0.91 7.54
C ALA A 142 -10.37 -1.71 8.54
N ASN A 143 -9.12 -1.96 8.20
CA ASN A 143 -8.15 -2.62 9.08
C ASN A 143 -7.92 -1.84 10.37
N ILE A 144 -7.76 -0.52 10.29
CA ILE A 144 -7.63 0.38 11.45
C ILE A 144 -8.91 0.34 12.29
N ALA A 145 -10.08 0.49 11.66
CA ALA A 145 -11.38 0.46 12.29
C ALA A 145 -11.58 -0.83 13.13
N LEU A 146 -11.24 -1.99 12.59
CA LEU A 146 -11.27 -3.27 13.33
C LEU A 146 -10.41 -3.23 14.60
N GLY A 147 -9.23 -2.60 14.54
CA GLY A 147 -8.34 -2.48 15.69
C GLY A 147 -8.78 -1.45 16.74
N VAL A 148 -9.44 -0.38 16.31
CA VAL A 148 -9.94 0.70 17.17
C VAL A 148 -11.24 0.28 17.86
N TRP A 149 -12.23 -0.17 17.09
CA TRP A 149 -13.57 -0.46 17.59
C TRP A 149 -13.70 -1.87 18.18
N ARG A 150 -12.85 -2.81 17.78
CA ARG A 150 -12.80 -4.18 18.33
C ARG A 150 -14.20 -4.82 18.39
N PRO A 151 -14.88 -4.94 17.25
CA PRO A 151 -16.25 -5.47 17.22
C PRO A 151 -16.30 -6.87 17.83
N ARG A 152 -17.41 -7.17 18.51
CA ARG A 152 -17.71 -8.53 18.97
C ARG A 152 -18.40 -9.25 17.83
N PHE A 153 -17.79 -10.32 17.34
CA PHE A 153 -18.46 -11.21 16.40
C PHE A 153 -19.27 -12.25 17.18
N PRO A 154 -20.47 -12.62 16.70
CA PRO A 154 -21.21 -13.72 17.30
C PRO A 154 -20.34 -14.98 17.33
N GLU A 155 -20.25 -15.64 18.47
CA GLU A 155 -19.71 -16.98 18.55
C GLU A 155 -20.67 -17.89 17.80
N TYR A 156 -20.19 -18.56 16.74
CA TYR A 156 -20.96 -19.65 16.16
C TYR A 156 -21.03 -20.76 17.21
N PRO A 157 -22.23 -21.27 17.56
CA PRO A 157 -22.32 -22.46 18.38
C PRO A 157 -21.67 -23.62 17.61
N VAL A 158 -20.51 -24.04 18.09
CA VAL A 158 -19.81 -25.27 17.67
C VAL A 158 -20.33 -26.46 18.46
#